data_AF-A0A8T0KAW4-F1
#
_entry.id   AF-A0A8T0KAW4-F1
#
_cell.length_a   1.000
_cell.length_b   1.000
_cell.length_c   1.000
_cell.angle_alpha   90.00
_cell.angle_beta   90.00
_cell.angle_gamma   90.00
#
_symmetry.space_group_name_H-M   'P 1'
#
loop_
_entity.id
_entity.type
_entity.pdbx_description
1 polymer ?
#
loop_
_entity_poly.entity_id
_entity_poly.type
_entity_poly.pdbx_seq_one_letter_code
_entity_poly.pdbx_strand_id
1 'polypeptide(L)'
;MPSSPKSYALPYGRHPSPFVARRSTLSLLLISVLLILFLFAAVPYLTQIRHSGCADVHPRSVRVVWEHAGNANAAVAVGDGGRHKVMGFVGIQTGFGSAGRREALRKTWFPSDRQGLQRSYDGKLVKTKRQAQLDKAKGQAQLASLFQNTINVIVGSLEESTGLAFRFIIGRTSDRGKMSSLHKELAEYDDFILLDIQEEYSKLPYKTLAFFKAAYALFDAEFYVKADDDIYLRPDRLSLLLAKERSHPQTYIGCMKKGPVFTDPKLKCFRMFSNEDVTIGAWMLAMNVNHENNHELCATDCTATSVAVWDIPKCSGLCNPEKKMLELHQKETCSKTPTLESDDE
;
A
#
# COMPACT_ATOMS: atom_id res chain seq x y z
N MET A 1 11.17 -111.21 31.92
CA MET A 1 11.84 -112.16 31.01
C MET A 1 12.21 -111.43 29.72
N PRO A 2 13.34 -111.79 29.09
CA PRO A 2 14.22 -110.85 28.41
C PRO A 2 14.09 -110.89 26.88
N SER A 3 14.54 -109.84 26.21
CA SER A 3 15.35 -109.97 24.99
C SER A 3 16.07 -108.67 24.65
N SER A 4 17.36 -108.81 24.38
CA SER A 4 18.37 -107.78 24.19
C SER A 4 18.66 -107.61 22.68
N PRO A 5 19.80 -107.04 22.21
CA PRO A 5 19.86 -105.79 21.43
C PRO A 5 20.42 -105.99 20.02
N LYS A 6 20.50 -104.94 19.18
CA LYS A 6 21.48 -104.84 18.08
C LYS A 6 21.96 -103.41 17.83
N SER A 7 23.24 -103.18 18.12
CA SER A 7 24.18 -102.20 17.55
C SER A 7 24.53 -102.62 16.09
N TYR A 8 25.12 -101.87 15.15
CA TYR A 8 26.15 -100.81 15.06
C TYR A 8 25.82 -99.98 13.77
N ALA A 9 26.37 -98.83 13.37
CA ALA A 9 27.74 -98.31 13.40
C ALA A 9 27.76 -96.80 12.99
N LEU A 10 28.83 -96.09 13.37
CA LEU A 10 29.23 -94.79 12.82
C LEU A 10 29.90 -94.95 11.44
N PRO A 11 29.96 -93.88 10.63
CA PRO A 11 31.30 -93.32 10.40
C PRO A 11 31.38 -91.78 10.42
N TYR A 12 32.60 -91.33 10.68
CA TYR A 12 33.14 -89.97 10.74
C TYR A 12 32.77 -89.03 9.58
N GLY A 13 32.59 -87.74 9.93
CA GLY A 13 33.33 -86.63 9.31
C GLY A 13 32.65 -85.78 8.22
N ARG A 14 32.27 -84.54 8.57
CA ARG A 14 32.50 -83.35 7.70
C ARG A 14 32.32 -82.04 8.49
N HIS A 15 33.41 -81.28 8.61
CA HIS A 15 33.38 -79.86 8.99
C HIS A 15 32.71 -79.01 7.89
N PRO A 16 31.82 -78.06 8.22
CA PRO A 16 31.57 -76.89 7.39
C PRO A 16 32.47 -75.72 7.79
N SER A 17 32.97 -75.04 6.76
CA SER A 17 33.91 -73.93 6.75
C SER A 17 33.37 -72.61 7.34
N PRO A 18 34.24 -71.70 7.82
CA PRO A 18 33.85 -70.40 8.36
C PRO A 18 33.69 -69.34 7.26
N PHE A 19 32.88 -69.61 6.22
CA PHE A 19 32.82 -68.72 5.04
C PHE A 19 31.44 -68.11 4.72
N VAL A 20 30.41 -68.35 5.54
CA VAL A 20 29.05 -67.81 5.29
C VAL A 20 28.74 -66.52 6.06
N ALA A 21 29.50 -66.20 7.11
CA ALA A 21 29.20 -65.03 7.96
C ALA A 21 29.66 -63.66 7.41
N ARG A 22 30.53 -63.61 6.40
CA ARG A 22 31.19 -62.35 5.96
C ARG A 22 30.48 -61.60 4.81
N ARG A 23 29.65 -62.29 4.01
CA ARG A 23 28.86 -61.65 2.93
C ARG A 23 27.62 -60.94 3.47
N SER A 24 26.99 -61.48 4.51
CA SER A 24 25.79 -60.92 5.13
C SER A 24 26.05 -59.58 5.80
N THR A 25 27.19 -59.42 6.49
CA THR A 25 27.54 -58.17 7.18
C THR A 25 27.83 -57.01 6.22
N LEU A 26 28.49 -57.27 5.08
CA LEU A 26 28.75 -56.25 4.06
C LEU A 26 27.45 -55.80 3.38
N SER A 27 26.55 -56.74 3.07
CA SER A 27 25.24 -56.41 2.50
C SER A 27 24.36 -55.63 3.48
N LEU A 28 24.36 -55.99 4.77
CA LEU A 28 23.65 -55.25 5.81
C LEU A 28 24.23 -53.84 6.00
N LEU A 29 25.55 -53.69 5.94
CA LEU A 29 26.22 -52.38 5.97
C LEU A 29 25.85 -51.52 4.75
N LEU A 30 25.87 -52.08 3.54
CA LEU A 30 25.48 -51.36 2.33
C LEU A 30 24.00 -50.94 2.35
N ILE A 31 23.10 -51.80 2.80
CA ILE A 31 21.68 -51.47 2.98
C ILE A 31 21.53 -50.36 4.03
N SER A 32 22.26 -50.42 5.14
CA SER A 32 22.23 -49.37 6.17
C SER A 32 22.73 -48.02 5.64
N VAL A 33 23.79 -48.00 4.84
CA VAL A 33 24.34 -46.78 4.23
C VAL A 33 23.35 -46.21 3.20
N LEU A 34 22.73 -47.06 2.37
CA LEU A 34 21.72 -46.63 1.40
C LEU A 34 20.47 -46.07 2.09
N LEU A 35 20.01 -46.68 3.19
CA LEU A 35 18.90 -46.16 4.00
C LEU A 35 19.26 -44.82 4.64
N ILE A 36 20.48 -44.67 5.15
CA ILE A 36 20.96 -43.40 5.71
C ILE A 36 20.99 -42.32 4.61
N LEU A 37 21.56 -42.62 3.43
CA LEU A 37 21.58 -41.68 2.32
C LEU A 37 20.17 -41.32 1.81
N PHE A 38 19.26 -42.31 1.77
CA PHE A 38 17.86 -42.07 1.43
C PHE A 38 17.18 -41.17 2.47
N LEU A 39 17.40 -41.39 3.76
CA LEU A 39 16.88 -40.50 4.81
C LEU A 39 17.48 -39.10 4.72
N PHE A 40 18.79 -38.96 4.49
CA PHE A 40 19.45 -37.67 4.32
C PHE A 40 19.01 -36.92 3.05
N ALA A 41 18.55 -37.61 2.01
CA ALA A 41 18.01 -36.99 0.79
C ALA A 41 16.49 -36.75 0.85
N ALA A 42 15.73 -37.68 1.44
CA ALA A 42 14.27 -37.60 1.52
C ALA A 42 13.79 -36.66 2.63
N VAL A 43 14.50 -36.56 3.77
CA VAL A 43 14.14 -35.64 4.86
C VAL A 43 14.18 -34.17 4.40
N PRO A 44 15.23 -33.64 3.74
CA PRO A 44 15.20 -32.27 3.23
C PRO A 44 14.15 -32.05 2.13
N TYR A 45 13.86 -33.07 1.31
CA TYR A 45 12.80 -33.00 0.30
C TYR A 45 11.40 -32.95 0.94
N LEU A 46 11.17 -33.72 2.01
CA LEU A 46 9.92 -33.74 2.76
C LEU A 46 9.76 -32.50 3.67
N THR A 47 10.85 -31.94 4.22
CA THR A 47 10.80 -30.67 4.97
C THR A 47 10.55 -29.48 4.04
N GLN A 48 11.03 -29.52 2.79
CA GLN A 48 10.68 -28.51 1.78
C GLN A 48 9.18 -28.53 1.43
N ILE A 49 8.54 -29.70 1.44
CA ILE A 49 7.08 -29.83 1.27
C ILE A 49 6.34 -29.30 2.51
N ARG A 50 6.92 -29.43 3.71
CA ARG A 50 6.34 -28.93 4.98
C ARG A 50 6.49 -27.41 5.19
N HIS A 51 7.32 -26.73 4.40
CA HIS A 51 7.49 -25.27 4.42
C HIS A 51 6.53 -24.50 3.50
N SER A 52 5.54 -25.16 2.90
CA SER A 52 4.50 -24.52 2.09
C SER A 52 3.45 -23.77 2.91
N GLY A 53 3.38 -24.00 4.23
CA GLY A 53 2.64 -23.14 5.15
C GLY A 53 3.51 -21.95 5.57
N CYS A 54 2.91 -20.76 5.71
CA CYS A 54 3.54 -19.75 6.55
C CYS A 54 3.85 -20.44 7.89
N ALA A 55 5.11 -20.37 8.35
CA ALA A 55 5.47 -20.88 9.67
C ALA A 55 4.40 -20.43 10.66
N ASP A 56 4.01 -21.30 11.59
CA ASP A 56 2.97 -21.07 12.62
C ASP A 56 3.34 -19.86 13.48
N VAL A 57 3.20 -18.68 12.87
CA VAL A 57 3.15 -17.40 13.50
C VAL A 57 1.72 -17.37 13.95
N HIS A 58 1.50 -17.68 15.22
CA HIS A 58 0.22 -17.44 15.89
C HIS A 58 -0.34 -16.15 15.30
N PRO A 59 -1.56 -16.14 14.73
CA PRO A 59 -2.12 -14.94 14.16
C PRO A 59 -2.11 -13.91 15.28
N ARG A 60 -1.14 -12.99 15.21
CA ARG A 60 -1.22 -11.77 15.99
C ARG A 60 -2.45 -11.14 15.39
N SER A 61 -3.59 -11.26 16.09
CA SER A 61 -4.66 -10.30 15.95
C SER A 61 -3.92 -8.96 15.97
N VAL A 62 -3.85 -8.28 14.83
CA VAL A 62 -3.15 -7.01 14.76
C VAL A 62 -4.11 -6.02 15.41
N ARG A 63 -4.17 -6.08 16.75
CA ARG A 63 -4.47 -4.89 17.51
C ARG A 63 -3.22 -4.05 17.28
N VAL A 64 -3.34 -3.06 16.42
CA VAL A 64 -2.31 -2.04 16.26
C VAL A 64 -2.28 -1.27 17.58
N VAL A 65 -1.57 -1.81 18.57
CA VAL A 65 -1.19 -1.10 19.79
C VAL A 65 0.15 -0.48 19.46
N TRP A 66 0.12 0.80 19.08
CA TRP A 66 1.33 1.59 18.95
C TRP A 66 1.91 1.81 20.35
N GLU A 67 3.13 1.32 20.59
CA GLU A 67 3.86 1.61 21.83
C GLU A 67 3.97 3.12 22.03
N HIS A 68 3.33 3.62 23.08
CA HIS A 68 3.72 4.88 23.69
C HIS A 68 4.98 4.61 24.54
N ALA A 69 6.15 4.70 23.92
CA ALA A 69 7.45 4.77 24.59
C ALA A 69 8.40 5.54 23.65
N GLY A 70 9.05 6.61 24.04
CA GLY A 70 9.92 6.65 25.22
C GLY A 70 11.38 6.59 24.75
N ASN A 71 11.84 7.73 24.21
CA ASN A 71 13.24 8.15 24.07
C ASN A 71 14.00 7.96 22.72
N ALA A 72 14.39 9.12 22.19
CA ALA A 72 15.55 9.49 21.38
C ALA A 72 15.72 9.01 19.92
N ASN A 73 15.40 9.96 19.02
CA ASN A 73 16.00 10.22 17.70
C ASN A 73 15.48 9.44 16.47
N ALA A 74 14.18 9.59 16.17
CA ALA A 74 13.61 9.81 14.82
C ALA A 74 12.07 9.78 14.85
N ALA A 75 11.46 10.40 15.87
CA ALA A 75 10.01 10.39 16.03
C ALA A 75 9.42 11.70 15.53
N VAL A 76 8.51 11.60 14.56
CA VAL A 76 7.50 12.64 14.29
C VAL A 76 6.66 12.75 15.56
N ALA A 77 6.99 13.71 16.41
CA ALA A 77 6.27 13.97 17.65
C ALA A 77 4.92 14.62 17.31
N VAL A 78 3.88 13.80 17.16
CA VAL A 78 2.50 14.24 17.11
C VAL A 78 2.12 14.68 18.53
N GLY A 79 2.28 15.96 18.84
CA GLY A 79 1.86 16.51 20.13
C GLY A 79 0.36 16.79 20.15
N ASP A 80 -0.36 16.18 21.09
CA ASP A 80 -1.61 16.53 21.81
C ASP A 80 -2.77 17.32 21.12
N GLY A 81 -2.68 17.64 19.83
CA GLY A 81 -3.80 18.09 19.01
C GLY A 81 -4.37 16.89 18.27
N GLY A 82 -5.68 16.68 18.34
CA GLY A 82 -6.35 15.61 17.61
C GLY A 82 -6.07 15.65 16.11
N ARG A 83 -6.19 14.50 15.44
CA ARG A 83 -6.02 14.37 13.98
C ARG A 83 -7.04 15.22 13.23
N HIS A 84 -6.66 15.75 12.06
CA HIS A 84 -7.54 16.61 11.24
C HIS A 84 -8.70 15.82 10.65
N LYS A 85 -9.94 16.19 10.99
CA LYS A 85 -11.13 15.41 10.64
C LYS A 85 -11.64 15.74 9.24
N VAL A 86 -11.79 14.72 8.40
CA VAL A 86 -12.31 14.82 7.01
C VAL A 86 -13.15 13.60 6.67
N MET A 87 -14.00 13.67 5.64
CA MET A 87 -14.71 12.47 5.14
C MET A 87 -13.70 11.50 4.49
N GLY A 88 -12.84 12.03 3.62
CA GLY A 88 -11.85 11.24 2.89
C GLY A 88 -10.51 11.96 2.77
N PHE A 89 -9.43 11.21 2.90
CA PHE A 89 -8.08 11.68 2.58
C PHE A 89 -7.57 11.02 1.31
N VAL A 90 -7.23 11.83 0.31
CA VAL A 90 -6.77 11.39 -1.02
C VAL A 90 -5.29 11.68 -1.19
N GLY A 91 -4.48 10.62 -1.24
CA GLY A 91 -3.05 10.68 -1.51
C GLY A 91 -2.74 10.39 -2.98
N ILE A 92 -2.23 11.40 -3.69
CA ILE A 92 -1.80 11.27 -5.09
C ILE A 92 -0.35 10.82 -5.14
N GLN A 93 -0.11 9.57 -5.52
CA GLN A 93 1.23 9.00 -5.65
C GLN A 93 1.97 9.64 -6.83
N THR A 94 3.06 10.36 -6.55
CA THR A 94 3.84 11.08 -7.56
C THR A 94 5.34 10.93 -7.33
N GLY A 95 6.16 11.24 -8.33
CA GLY A 95 7.63 11.13 -8.24
C GLY A 95 8.37 12.33 -8.80
N PHE A 96 9.70 12.31 -8.69
CA PHE A 96 10.56 13.40 -9.18
C PHE A 96 10.52 13.60 -10.70
N GLY A 97 10.09 12.59 -11.46
CA GLY A 97 9.87 12.69 -12.92
C GLY A 97 8.51 13.26 -13.32
N SER A 98 7.63 13.54 -12.37
CA SER A 98 6.22 13.87 -12.63
C SER A 98 5.87 15.34 -12.37
N ALA A 99 6.83 16.26 -12.43
CA ALA A 99 6.57 17.68 -12.17
C ALA A 99 5.49 18.26 -13.11
N GLY A 100 5.55 17.93 -14.41
CA GLY A 100 4.53 18.36 -15.37
C GLY A 100 3.15 17.76 -15.10
N ARG A 101 3.08 16.50 -14.62
CA ARG A 101 1.80 15.89 -14.19
C ARG A 101 1.20 16.61 -13.00
N ARG A 102 1.99 16.93 -11.98
CA ARG A 102 1.52 17.71 -10.81
C ARG A 102 1.03 19.09 -11.21
N GLU A 103 1.72 19.75 -12.14
CA GLU A 103 1.26 21.04 -12.69
C GLU A 103 -0.08 20.90 -13.42
N ALA A 104 -0.24 19.88 -14.27
CA ALA A 104 -1.50 19.61 -14.97
C ALA A 104 -2.65 19.30 -13.99
N LEU A 105 -2.37 18.55 -12.91
CA LEU A 105 -3.32 18.26 -11.84
C LEU A 105 -3.81 19.53 -11.16
N ARG A 106 -2.89 20.42 -10.74
CA ARG A 106 -3.23 21.72 -10.11
C ARG A 106 -4.02 22.66 -11.03
N LYS A 107 -3.82 22.54 -12.35
CA LYS A 107 -4.56 23.29 -13.38
C LYS A 107 -5.95 22.70 -13.68
N THR A 108 -6.29 21.55 -13.11
CA THR A 108 -7.53 20.83 -13.42
C THR A 108 -8.31 20.50 -12.15
N TRP A 109 -8.21 19.28 -11.64
CA TRP A 109 -9.09 18.77 -10.58
C TRP A 109 -8.44 18.73 -9.19
N PHE A 110 -7.13 18.95 -9.08
CA PHE A 110 -6.44 18.97 -7.79
C PHE A 110 -6.60 20.34 -7.12
N PRO A 111 -7.06 20.42 -5.86
CA PRO A 111 -7.23 21.69 -5.18
C PRO A 111 -5.87 22.34 -4.91
N SER A 112 -5.68 23.56 -5.40
CA SER A 112 -4.44 24.34 -5.24
C SER A 112 -4.54 25.45 -4.18
N ASP A 113 -5.65 25.52 -3.44
CA ASP A 113 -5.88 26.57 -2.44
C ASP A 113 -5.19 26.28 -1.09
N ARG A 114 -4.27 27.18 -0.72
CA ARG A 114 -3.55 27.21 0.57
C ARG A 114 -4.46 27.29 1.79
N GLN A 115 -5.67 27.87 1.69
CA GLN A 115 -6.54 28.09 2.86
C GLN A 115 -7.23 26.82 3.37
N GLY A 116 -7.47 25.83 2.51
CA GLY A 116 -7.86 24.47 2.93
C GLY A 116 -6.70 23.71 3.60
N LEU A 117 -5.47 23.94 3.12
CA LEU A 117 -4.26 23.25 3.57
C LEU A 117 -3.78 23.71 4.96
N GLN A 118 -3.88 25.01 5.28
CA GLN A 118 -3.36 25.61 6.51
C GLN A 118 -4.09 25.20 7.80
N ARG A 119 -5.40 24.87 7.73
CA ARG A 119 -6.14 24.45 8.94
C ARG A 119 -5.60 23.17 9.58
N SER A 120 -4.87 22.35 8.82
CA SER A 120 -4.25 21.11 9.31
C SER A 120 -2.77 21.27 9.71
N TYR A 121 -2.12 22.40 9.40
CA TYR A 121 -0.67 22.60 9.56
C TYR A 121 -0.26 23.83 10.39
N ASP A 122 -1.23 24.60 10.89
CA ASP A 122 -0.95 25.76 11.72
C ASP A 122 -0.59 25.36 13.16
N GLY A 123 0.69 24.96 13.31
CA GLY A 123 1.36 24.88 14.59
C GLY A 123 2.25 23.67 14.79
N LYS A 124 3.40 23.61 14.08
CA LYS A 124 4.68 23.02 14.57
C LYS A 124 5.78 23.05 13.48
N LEU A 125 6.23 24.24 13.11
CA LEU A 125 7.61 24.41 12.65
C LEU A 125 8.44 24.83 13.86
N VAL A 126 9.33 23.94 14.32
CA VAL A 126 10.34 24.26 15.33
C VAL A 126 11.26 25.33 14.73
N LYS A 127 10.94 26.61 14.94
CA LYS A 127 11.79 27.72 14.56
C LYS A 127 13.01 27.73 15.48
N THR A 128 14.19 27.46 14.93
CA THR A 128 15.44 27.74 15.63
C THR A 128 15.58 29.26 15.83
N LYS A 129 16.15 29.67 16.98
CA LYS A 129 16.31 31.07 17.42
C LYS A 129 16.93 32.03 16.38
N ARG A 130 17.50 31.51 15.29
CA ARG A 130 18.10 32.29 14.19
C ARG A 130 17.06 32.83 13.18
N GLN A 131 15.91 32.19 13.02
CA GLN A 131 14.87 32.62 12.06
C GLN A 131 13.96 33.73 12.62
N ALA A 132 13.78 33.78 13.94
CA ALA A 132 12.99 34.84 14.60
C ALA A 132 13.62 36.25 14.47
N GLN A 133 14.92 36.33 14.19
CA GLN A 133 15.59 37.61 13.93
C GLN A 133 15.45 38.09 12.47
N LEU A 134 15.22 37.18 11.52
CA LEU A 134 15.09 37.53 10.10
C LEU A 134 13.66 37.98 9.76
N ASP A 135 12.66 37.44 10.45
CA ASP A 135 11.24 37.76 10.24
C ASP A 135 10.87 39.17 10.78
N LYS A 136 11.70 39.77 11.65
CA LYS A 136 11.49 41.12 12.21
C LYS A 136 11.82 42.26 11.21
N ALA A 137 12.34 41.93 10.03
CA ALA A 137 12.79 42.90 9.02
C ALA A 137 11.83 43.11 7.83
N LYS A 138 10.64 42.49 7.82
CA LYS A 138 9.67 42.67 6.72
C LYS A 138 8.28 43.03 7.24
N GLY A 139 8.13 44.31 7.57
CA GLY A 139 6.81 44.94 7.66
C GLY A 139 6.30 45.38 6.28
N GLN A 140 4.97 45.51 6.21
CA GLN A 140 4.16 46.24 5.22
C GLN A 140 3.82 45.54 3.89
N ALA A 141 2.69 44.82 3.90
CA ALA A 141 1.79 44.68 2.76
C ALA A 141 0.35 44.42 3.26
N GLN A 142 -0.29 45.43 3.86
CA GLN A 142 -1.60 45.27 4.54
C GLN A 142 -2.77 45.95 3.82
N LEU A 143 -2.75 45.95 2.48
CA LEU A 143 -3.90 46.42 1.67
C LEU A 143 -4.27 45.48 0.53
N ALA A 144 -3.39 44.55 0.14
CA ALA A 144 -3.72 43.47 -0.79
C ALA A 144 -4.47 42.30 -0.09
N SER A 145 -4.29 42.12 1.23
CA SER A 145 -4.90 40.99 1.96
C SER A 145 -6.40 41.17 2.22
N LEU A 146 -6.92 42.40 2.24
CA LEU A 146 -8.33 42.67 2.52
C LEU A 146 -9.24 42.41 1.30
N PHE A 147 -8.72 42.60 0.09
CA PHE A 147 -9.45 42.25 -1.14
C PHE A 147 -9.40 40.75 -1.44
N GLN A 148 -8.30 40.05 -1.15
CA GLN A 148 -8.21 38.60 -1.36
C GLN A 148 -9.05 37.81 -0.35
N ASN A 149 -9.14 38.27 0.91
CA ASN A 149 -9.96 37.61 1.93
C ASN A 149 -11.46 37.75 1.67
N THR A 150 -11.92 38.81 1.01
CA THR A 150 -13.36 39.03 0.76
C THR A 150 -13.87 38.16 -0.41
N ILE A 151 -13.01 37.83 -1.38
CA ILE A 151 -13.36 36.91 -2.49
C ILE A 151 -13.31 35.44 -2.03
N ASN A 152 -12.36 35.06 -1.17
CA ASN A 152 -12.25 33.69 -0.65
C ASN A 152 -13.38 33.31 0.32
N VAL A 153 -14.14 34.28 0.84
CA VAL A 153 -15.35 34.02 1.66
C VAL A 153 -16.54 33.55 0.82
N ILE A 154 -16.52 33.74 -0.51
CA ILE A 154 -17.66 33.45 -1.40
C ILE A 154 -17.50 32.11 -2.15
N VAL A 155 -16.29 31.53 -2.20
CA VAL A 155 -16.04 30.19 -2.78
C VAL A 155 -15.41 29.32 -1.68
N GLY A 156 -16.22 28.48 -1.04
CA GLY A 156 -15.72 27.51 -0.06
C GLY A 156 -14.67 26.58 -0.69
N SER A 157 -13.70 26.13 0.11
CA SER A 157 -12.62 25.27 -0.40
C SER A 157 -13.17 23.92 -0.91
N LEU A 158 -12.46 23.22 -1.81
CA LEU A 158 -12.88 21.89 -2.29
C LEU A 158 -13.09 20.92 -1.12
N GLU A 159 -12.28 21.05 -0.08
CA GLU A 159 -12.40 20.27 1.16
C GLU A 159 -13.71 20.57 1.91
N GLU A 160 -14.14 21.84 1.95
CA GLU A 160 -15.41 22.23 2.58
C GLU A 160 -16.63 21.75 1.77
N SER A 161 -16.53 21.73 0.43
CA SER A 161 -17.66 21.31 -0.43
C SER A 161 -17.77 19.79 -0.60
N THR A 162 -16.66 19.05 -0.57
CA THR A 162 -16.64 17.59 -0.79
C THR A 162 -16.34 16.78 0.47
N GLY A 163 -15.80 17.39 1.52
CA GLY A 163 -15.25 16.69 2.68
C GLY A 163 -13.93 15.97 2.40
N LEU A 164 -13.30 16.19 1.24
CA LEU A 164 -12.08 15.50 0.80
C LEU A 164 -10.84 16.38 0.92
N ALA A 165 -9.81 15.89 1.62
CA ALA A 165 -8.49 16.51 1.65
C ALA A 165 -7.55 15.79 0.67
N PHE A 166 -6.77 16.56 -0.10
CA PHE A 166 -5.84 16.05 -1.11
C PHE A 166 -4.39 16.40 -0.77
N ARG A 167 -3.46 15.47 -0.96
CA ARG A 167 -2.01 15.74 -0.92
C ARG A 167 -1.25 14.92 -1.96
N PHE A 168 -0.22 15.51 -2.54
CA PHE A 168 0.81 14.78 -3.27
C PHE A 168 1.67 13.97 -2.33
N ILE A 169 1.86 12.70 -2.64
CA ILE A 169 2.66 11.77 -1.84
C ILE A 169 3.97 11.49 -2.57
N ILE A 170 5.08 11.92 -1.98
CA ILE A 170 6.40 11.76 -2.57
C ILE A 170 7.42 11.38 -1.50
N GLY A 171 8.36 10.52 -1.85
CA GLY A 171 9.53 10.22 -1.02
C GLY A 171 10.67 11.24 -1.21
N ARG A 172 11.87 10.85 -0.78
CA ARG A 172 13.11 11.61 -0.91
C ARG A 172 13.97 11.04 -2.03
N THR A 173 14.94 11.84 -2.47
CA THR A 173 16.01 11.38 -3.35
C THR A 173 17.38 11.87 -2.89
N SER A 174 18.43 11.14 -3.22
CA SER A 174 19.82 11.53 -2.98
C SER A 174 20.31 12.61 -3.97
N ASP A 175 19.60 12.78 -5.09
CA ASP A 175 19.85 13.83 -6.08
C ASP A 175 19.50 15.21 -5.49
N ARG A 176 20.56 15.99 -5.20
CA ARG A 176 20.43 17.32 -4.59
C ARG A 176 19.68 18.32 -5.50
N GLY A 177 19.83 18.20 -6.81
CA GLY A 177 19.14 19.07 -7.76
C GLY A 177 17.64 18.83 -7.74
N LYS A 178 17.22 17.56 -7.83
CA LYS A 178 15.82 17.16 -7.75
C LYS A 178 15.19 17.51 -6.40
N MET A 179 15.89 17.28 -5.29
CA MET A 179 15.42 17.69 -3.96
C MET A 179 15.27 19.21 -3.83
N SER A 180 16.22 19.98 -4.36
CA SER A 180 16.15 21.46 -4.34
C SER A 180 14.95 21.98 -5.13
N SER A 181 14.69 21.41 -6.32
CA SER A 181 13.49 21.75 -7.09
C SER A 181 12.21 21.39 -6.35
N LEU A 182 12.14 20.22 -5.71
CA LEU A 182 10.99 19.83 -4.89
C LEU A 182 10.78 20.78 -3.69
N HIS A 183 11.84 21.20 -3.01
CA HIS A 183 11.73 22.16 -1.91
C HIS A 183 11.16 23.52 -2.35
N LYS A 184 11.46 23.96 -3.58
CA LYS A 184 10.84 25.17 -4.13
C LYS A 184 9.34 24.97 -4.35
N GLU A 185 8.96 23.83 -4.93
CA GLU A 185 7.55 23.48 -5.15
C GLU A 185 6.79 23.36 -3.82
N LEU A 186 7.38 22.73 -2.79
CA LEU A 186 6.82 22.66 -1.44
C LEU A 186 6.57 24.04 -0.84
N ALA A 187 7.53 24.96 -0.97
CA ALA A 187 7.41 26.32 -0.46
C ALA A 187 6.34 27.14 -1.20
N GLU A 188 6.06 26.78 -2.45
CA GLU A 188 5.08 27.45 -3.31
C GLU A 188 3.65 26.94 -3.06
N TYR A 189 3.43 25.63 -2.97
CA TYR A 189 2.07 25.07 -2.97
C TYR A 189 1.60 24.49 -1.64
N ASP A 190 2.52 24.05 -0.75
CA ASP A 190 2.19 23.43 0.55
C ASP A 190 1.22 22.22 0.46
N ASP A 191 1.25 21.51 -0.67
CA ASP A 191 0.26 20.49 -1.02
C ASP A 191 0.81 19.05 -1.04
N PHE A 192 1.93 18.81 -0.36
CA PHE A 192 2.59 17.50 -0.28
C PHE A 192 2.58 16.89 1.12
N ILE A 193 2.68 15.57 1.16
CA ILE A 193 3.27 14.81 2.27
C ILE A 193 4.60 14.24 1.78
N LEU A 194 5.70 14.74 2.34
CA LEU A 194 7.04 14.24 2.10
C LEU A 194 7.33 13.06 3.04
N LEU A 195 7.43 11.85 2.48
CA LEU A 195 7.70 10.63 3.23
C LEU A 195 9.21 10.42 3.41
N ASP A 196 9.61 9.92 4.58
CA ASP A 196 10.97 9.41 4.78
C ASP A 196 11.13 8.02 4.14
N ILE A 197 11.17 8.01 2.80
CA ILE A 197 11.50 6.83 2.02
C ILE A 197 12.22 7.25 0.74
N GLN A 198 13.23 6.51 0.32
CA GLN A 198 13.91 6.75 -0.95
C GLN A 198 12.99 6.37 -2.13
N GLU A 199 12.78 7.29 -3.06
CA GLU A 199 11.99 7.06 -4.28
C GLU A 199 12.69 6.10 -5.23
N GLU A 200 12.11 4.91 -5.40
CA GLU A 200 12.51 3.87 -6.34
C GLU A 200 11.26 3.06 -6.73
N TYR A 201 11.17 2.63 -8.00
CA TYR A 201 10.03 1.84 -8.48
C TYR A 201 9.86 0.52 -7.71
N SER A 202 10.96 -0.15 -7.36
CA SER A 202 10.94 -1.37 -6.54
C SER A 202 10.44 -1.15 -5.11
N LYS A 203 10.32 0.10 -4.66
CA LYS A 203 9.89 0.48 -3.31
C LYS A 203 8.46 1.03 -3.24
N LEU A 204 7.70 0.99 -4.34
CA LEU A 204 6.29 1.43 -4.36
C LEU A 204 5.40 0.78 -3.28
N PRO A 205 5.52 -0.52 -2.96
CA PRO A 205 4.76 -1.12 -1.86
C PRO A 205 5.09 -0.48 -0.50
N TYR A 206 6.37 -0.17 -0.25
CA TYR A 206 6.82 0.47 0.98
C TYR A 206 6.39 1.93 1.04
N LYS A 207 6.42 2.64 -0.09
CA LYS A 207 5.89 4.01 -0.19
C LYS A 207 4.40 4.04 0.12
N THR A 208 3.63 3.09 -0.41
CA THR A 208 2.19 2.98 -0.16
C THR A 208 1.89 2.68 1.30
N LEU A 209 2.66 1.80 1.94
CA LEU A 209 2.54 1.57 3.38
C LEU A 209 2.89 2.82 4.21
N ALA A 210 3.98 3.52 3.86
CA ALA A 210 4.39 4.76 4.53
C ALA A 210 3.34 5.86 4.35
N PHE A 211 2.72 5.96 3.19
CA PHE A 211 1.58 6.81 2.90
C PHE A 211 0.42 6.54 3.86
N PHE A 212 -0.09 5.31 3.94
CA PHE A 212 -1.23 5.00 4.80
C PHE A 212 -0.91 5.27 6.28
N LYS A 213 0.33 5.01 6.73
CA LYS A 213 0.76 5.37 8.09
C LYS A 213 0.76 6.88 8.33
N ALA A 214 1.32 7.65 7.41
CA ALA A 214 1.36 9.11 7.52
C ALA A 214 -0.04 9.72 7.47
N ALA A 215 -0.87 9.27 6.53
CA ALA A 215 -2.24 9.71 6.39
C ALA A 215 -3.05 9.43 7.66
N TYR A 216 -2.98 8.22 8.21
CA TYR A 216 -3.66 7.86 9.45
C TYR A 216 -3.17 8.67 10.66
N ALA A 217 -1.88 9.02 10.72
CA ALA A 217 -1.33 9.82 11.80
C ALA A 217 -1.74 11.30 11.74
N LEU A 218 -2.02 11.83 10.54
CA LEU A 218 -2.33 13.24 10.31
C LEU A 218 -3.84 13.51 10.24
N PHE A 219 -4.61 12.60 9.65
CA PHE A 219 -6.02 12.77 9.34
C PHE A 219 -6.88 11.76 10.10
N ASP A 220 -8.01 12.21 10.63
CA ASP A 220 -9.12 11.38 11.06
C ASP A 220 -10.14 11.29 9.92
N ALA A 221 -9.88 10.37 8.99
CA ALA A 221 -10.72 10.15 7.81
C ALA A 221 -11.49 8.82 7.91
N GLU A 222 -12.72 8.80 7.37
CA GLU A 222 -13.49 7.56 7.17
C GLU A 222 -12.90 6.73 6.03
N PHE A 223 -12.41 7.41 4.98
CA PHE A 223 -11.77 6.78 3.83
C PHE A 223 -10.36 7.32 3.58
N TYR A 224 -9.42 6.42 3.29
CA TYR A 224 -8.08 6.74 2.81
C TYR A 224 -7.93 6.23 1.38
N VAL A 225 -7.75 7.16 0.44
CA VAL A 225 -7.76 6.89 -1.00
C VAL A 225 -6.35 7.03 -1.56
N LYS A 226 -5.86 5.99 -2.24
CA LYS A 226 -4.64 6.03 -3.06
C LYS A 226 -5.07 6.28 -4.50
N ALA A 227 -4.49 7.29 -5.13
CA ALA A 227 -4.65 7.55 -6.57
C ALA A 227 -3.28 7.85 -7.18
N ASP A 228 -3.12 7.56 -8.48
CA ASP A 228 -1.88 7.82 -9.19
C ASP A 228 -1.93 9.21 -9.86
N ASP A 229 -0.76 9.78 -10.16
CA ASP A 229 -0.64 11.12 -10.75
C ASP A 229 -0.91 11.18 -12.26
N ASP A 230 -1.36 10.08 -12.87
CA ASP A 230 -1.69 9.99 -14.29
C ASP A 230 -3.13 9.55 -14.56
N ILE A 231 -4.06 9.80 -13.64
CA ILE A 231 -5.51 9.62 -13.87
C ILE A 231 -6.25 10.96 -13.89
N TYR A 232 -7.46 10.99 -14.46
CA TYR A 232 -8.39 12.11 -14.27
C TYR A 232 -9.44 11.72 -13.23
N LEU A 233 -9.35 12.28 -12.03
CA LEU A 233 -10.29 12.04 -10.94
C LEU A 233 -11.36 13.13 -10.93
N ARG A 234 -12.59 12.75 -10.56
CA ARG A 234 -13.72 13.67 -10.37
C ARG A 234 -14.08 13.74 -8.88
N PRO A 235 -13.58 14.75 -8.13
CA PRO A 235 -13.79 14.85 -6.69
C PRO A 235 -15.26 14.89 -6.27
N ASP A 236 -16.13 15.52 -7.07
CA ASP A 236 -17.58 15.52 -6.90
C ASP A 236 -18.13 14.09 -6.89
N ARG A 237 -17.78 13.27 -7.89
CA ARG A 237 -18.24 11.88 -7.98
C ARG A 237 -17.61 10.98 -6.94
N LEU A 238 -16.35 11.22 -6.59
CA LEU A 238 -15.68 10.49 -5.52
C LEU A 238 -16.40 10.74 -4.19
N SER A 239 -16.75 11.99 -3.87
CA SER A 239 -17.45 12.31 -2.62
C SER A 239 -18.80 11.59 -2.49
N LEU A 240 -19.57 11.51 -3.58
CA LEU A 240 -20.83 10.74 -3.62
C LEU A 240 -20.60 9.25 -3.41
N LEU A 241 -19.58 8.68 -4.05
CA LEU A 241 -19.24 7.27 -3.89
C LEU A 241 -18.86 6.95 -2.45
N LEU A 242 -18.10 7.82 -1.79
CA LEU A 242 -17.68 7.63 -0.40
C LEU A 242 -18.83 7.84 0.59
N ALA A 243 -19.70 8.82 0.35
CA ALA A 243 -20.88 9.09 1.19
C ALA A 243 -21.97 8.00 1.12
N LYS A 244 -21.94 7.13 0.10
CA LYS A 244 -22.88 6.01 -0.05
C LYS A 244 -22.88 5.12 1.19
N GLU A 245 -24.06 4.90 1.77
CA GLU A 245 -24.25 4.02 2.91
C GLU A 245 -23.86 2.57 2.58
N ARG A 246 -23.16 1.92 3.52
CA ARG A 246 -22.67 0.55 3.39
C ARG A 246 -22.99 -0.24 4.64
N SER A 247 -23.48 -1.45 4.46
CA SER A 247 -23.76 -2.39 5.55
C SER A 247 -22.49 -2.92 6.22
N HIS A 248 -21.33 -2.85 5.55
CA HIS A 248 -20.06 -3.37 6.02
C HIS A 248 -19.07 -2.21 6.30
N PRO A 249 -18.66 -1.99 7.56
CA PRO A 249 -17.77 -0.89 7.92
C PRO A 249 -16.34 -1.07 7.41
N GLN A 250 -15.95 -2.30 7.04
CA GLN A 250 -14.64 -2.63 6.48
C GLN A 250 -14.78 -2.95 4.99
N THR A 251 -14.82 -1.92 4.16
CA THR A 251 -14.97 -2.05 2.70
C THR A 251 -13.73 -1.51 1.96
N TYR A 252 -13.22 -2.30 1.02
CA TYR A 252 -12.21 -1.90 0.06
C TYR A 252 -12.88 -1.69 -1.31
N ILE A 253 -12.90 -0.43 -1.75
CA ILE A 253 -13.58 0.01 -2.97
C ILE A 253 -12.53 0.21 -4.06
N GLY A 254 -12.80 -0.33 -5.25
CA GLY A 254 -11.89 -0.20 -6.38
C GLY A 254 -12.49 -0.76 -7.65
N CYS A 255 -11.85 -0.49 -8.78
CA CYS A 255 -12.11 -1.24 -9.99
C CYS A 255 -11.30 -2.54 -9.97
N MET A 256 -11.94 -3.62 -9.54
CA MET A 256 -11.27 -4.89 -9.36
C MET A 256 -11.09 -5.56 -10.72
N LYS A 257 -9.87 -6.03 -11.00
CA LYS A 257 -9.63 -6.83 -12.21
C LYS A 257 -10.33 -8.19 -12.08
N LYS A 258 -11.02 -8.62 -13.14
CA LYS A 258 -11.67 -9.93 -13.19
C LYS A 258 -10.62 -11.04 -13.12
N GLY A 259 -10.88 -12.06 -12.31
CA GLY A 259 -10.04 -13.25 -12.18
C GLY A 259 -10.39 -14.06 -10.93
N PRO A 260 -9.94 -15.32 -10.84
CA PRO A 260 -10.11 -16.11 -9.63
C PRO A 260 -9.35 -15.45 -8.47
N VAL A 261 -10.09 -15.08 -7.41
CA VAL A 261 -9.51 -14.61 -6.16
C VAL A 261 -9.25 -15.84 -5.29
N PHE A 262 -7.98 -16.23 -5.15
CA PHE A 262 -7.61 -17.35 -4.29
C PHE A 262 -7.55 -16.89 -2.83
N THR A 263 -8.64 -17.08 -2.11
CA THR A 263 -8.68 -16.93 -0.65
C THR A 263 -8.47 -18.30 -0.01
N ASP A 264 -7.24 -18.61 0.40
CA ASP A 264 -7.00 -19.73 1.31
C ASP A 264 -6.90 -19.17 2.75
N PRO A 265 -7.85 -19.49 3.64
CA PRO A 265 -7.81 -19.08 5.05
C PRO A 265 -6.53 -19.49 5.78
N LYS A 266 -5.79 -20.49 5.27
CA LYS A 266 -4.50 -20.95 5.82
C LYS A 266 -3.31 -20.13 5.32
N LEU A 267 -3.49 -19.26 4.32
CA LEU A 267 -2.45 -18.40 3.75
C LEU A 267 -2.57 -16.93 4.19
N LYS A 268 -3.17 -16.66 5.36
CA LYS A 268 -3.31 -15.31 5.95
C LYS A 268 -1.97 -14.72 6.38
N CYS A 269 -1.16 -14.32 5.40
CA CYS A 269 0.16 -13.75 5.60
C CYS A 269 0.25 -12.43 4.87
N PHE A 270 0.54 -11.36 5.62
CA PHE A 270 0.86 -10.06 5.04
C PHE A 270 2.21 -10.18 4.31
N ARG A 271 2.14 -10.35 2.99
CA ARG A 271 3.32 -10.40 2.12
C ARG A 271 3.43 -9.12 1.33
N MET A 272 4.65 -8.63 1.16
CA MET A 272 4.96 -7.60 0.19
C MET A 272 5.23 -8.28 -1.15
N PHE A 273 4.62 -7.78 -2.23
CA PHE A 273 4.88 -8.20 -3.60
C PHE A 273 5.58 -7.08 -4.36
N SER A 274 6.16 -7.38 -5.53
CA SER A 274 6.87 -6.37 -6.33
C SER A 274 5.97 -5.25 -6.86
N ASN A 275 4.67 -5.52 -7.05
CA ASN A 275 3.68 -4.54 -7.47
C ASN A 275 2.87 -4.07 -6.25
N GLU A 276 2.66 -2.75 -6.10
CA GLU A 276 1.97 -2.24 -4.90
C GLU A 276 0.49 -2.59 -4.89
N ASP A 277 -0.21 -2.57 -6.02
CA ASP A 277 -1.64 -2.89 -6.06
C ASP A 277 -1.89 -4.35 -5.71
N VAL A 278 -1.03 -5.27 -6.17
CA VAL A 278 -1.05 -6.68 -5.76
C VAL A 278 -0.79 -6.82 -4.27
N THR A 279 0.12 -6.02 -3.71
CA THR A 279 0.41 -6.01 -2.28
C THR A 279 -0.80 -5.58 -1.46
N ILE A 280 -1.41 -4.44 -1.81
CA ILE A 280 -2.59 -3.93 -1.11
C ILE A 280 -3.76 -4.90 -1.25
N GLY A 281 -4.04 -5.40 -2.46
CA GLY A 281 -5.09 -6.40 -2.68
C GLY A 281 -4.90 -7.65 -1.84
N ALA A 282 -3.68 -8.19 -1.77
CA ALA A 282 -3.38 -9.36 -0.94
C ALA A 282 -3.60 -9.10 0.57
N TRP A 283 -3.28 -7.90 1.05
CA TRP A 283 -3.54 -7.52 2.45
C TRP A 283 -5.03 -7.38 2.73
N MET A 284 -5.79 -6.78 1.82
CA MET A 284 -7.25 -6.64 1.93
C MET A 284 -7.93 -8.01 1.99
N LEU A 285 -7.48 -8.97 1.18
CA LEU A 285 -7.93 -10.37 1.26
C LEU A 285 -7.56 -11.02 2.60
N ALA A 286 -6.33 -10.84 3.09
CA ALA A 286 -5.89 -11.40 4.36
C ALA A 286 -6.67 -10.84 5.57
N MET A 287 -7.07 -9.57 5.50
CA MET A 287 -7.90 -8.89 6.51
C MET A 287 -9.39 -9.21 6.40
N ASN A 288 -9.81 -9.98 5.38
CA ASN A 288 -11.21 -10.35 5.15
C ASN A 288 -12.14 -9.12 5.04
N VAL A 289 -11.69 -8.07 4.34
CA VAL A 289 -12.53 -6.90 4.06
C VAL A 289 -13.57 -7.21 3.00
N ASN A 290 -14.70 -6.51 3.04
CA ASN A 290 -15.66 -6.54 1.95
C ASN A 290 -15.08 -5.85 0.71
N HIS A 291 -15.16 -6.48 -0.46
CA HIS A 291 -14.64 -5.91 -1.71
C HIS A 291 -15.80 -5.36 -2.54
N GLU A 292 -15.82 -4.04 -2.75
CA GLU A 292 -16.77 -3.39 -3.62
C GLU A 292 -16.13 -3.12 -4.97
N ASN A 293 -16.52 -3.89 -5.98
CA ASN A 293 -16.08 -3.66 -7.35
C ASN A 293 -16.92 -2.55 -7.99
N ASN A 294 -16.33 -1.36 -8.15
CA ASN A 294 -16.95 -0.23 -8.83
C ASN A 294 -16.17 0.12 -10.11
N HIS A 295 -16.82 -0.10 -11.27
CA HIS A 295 -16.24 0.17 -12.58
C HIS A 295 -16.16 1.66 -12.95
N GLU A 296 -16.83 2.54 -12.22
CA GLU A 296 -16.77 3.99 -12.41
C GLU A 296 -15.40 4.55 -11.97
N LEU A 297 -14.65 3.81 -11.15
CA LEU A 297 -13.26 4.13 -10.77
C LEU A 297 -12.24 3.79 -11.86
N CYS A 298 -12.67 3.26 -13.01
CA CYS A 298 -11.79 2.86 -14.09
C CYS A 298 -12.38 3.09 -15.48
N ALA A 299 -13.19 4.13 -15.63
CA ALA A 299 -13.83 4.47 -16.89
C ALA A 299 -12.78 4.89 -17.95
N THR A 300 -13.10 4.68 -19.22
CA THR A 300 -12.24 5.09 -20.36
C THR A 300 -12.64 6.45 -20.95
N ASP A 301 -13.81 6.97 -20.58
CA ASP A 301 -14.24 8.34 -20.89
C ASP A 301 -15.13 8.86 -19.75
N CYS A 302 -15.30 10.18 -19.68
CA CYS A 302 -16.22 10.78 -18.72
C CYS A 302 -17.67 10.48 -19.11
N THR A 303 -18.41 9.91 -18.16
CA THR A 303 -19.86 9.70 -18.25
C THR A 303 -20.56 10.50 -17.14
N ALA A 304 -21.88 10.41 -17.02
CA ALA A 304 -22.57 11.03 -15.88
C ALA A 304 -22.03 10.53 -14.52
N THR A 305 -21.64 9.25 -14.44
CA THR A 305 -21.28 8.59 -13.19
C THR A 305 -19.79 8.27 -13.02
N SER A 306 -18.96 8.41 -14.07
CA SER A 306 -17.53 8.10 -13.99
C SER A 306 -16.84 8.85 -12.84
N VAL A 307 -16.18 8.13 -11.95
CA VAL A 307 -15.44 8.71 -10.81
C VAL A 307 -13.98 8.99 -11.20
N ALA A 308 -13.36 8.07 -11.94
CA ALA A 308 -12.01 8.24 -12.45
C ALA A 308 -11.89 7.74 -13.89
N VAL A 309 -11.07 8.44 -14.68
CA VAL A 309 -10.84 8.17 -16.10
C VAL A 309 -9.36 7.90 -16.37
N TRP A 310 -9.10 6.82 -17.11
CA TRP A 310 -7.77 6.39 -17.56
C TRP A 310 -7.84 5.57 -18.87
N ASP A 311 -6.74 5.47 -19.60
CA ASP A 311 -6.71 4.90 -20.96
C ASP A 311 -6.36 3.39 -20.97
N ILE A 312 -7.01 2.57 -20.15
CA ILE A 312 -6.79 1.11 -20.14
C ILE A 312 -7.42 0.44 -21.38
N PRO A 313 -6.80 -0.59 -22.01
CA PRO A 313 -5.48 -1.19 -21.73
C PRO A 313 -4.30 -0.52 -22.46
N LYS A 314 -4.52 0.63 -23.10
CA LYS A 314 -3.50 1.30 -23.91
C LYS A 314 -2.35 1.84 -23.05
N CYS A 315 -2.67 2.38 -21.88
CA CYS A 315 -1.74 2.89 -20.88
C CYS A 315 -2.16 2.39 -19.49
N SER A 316 -1.22 2.37 -18.53
CA SER A 316 -1.53 2.01 -17.13
C SER A 316 -2.39 3.09 -16.42
N GLY A 317 -2.26 4.34 -16.87
CA GLY A 317 -3.12 5.48 -16.54
C GLY A 317 -3.61 6.17 -17.83
N LEU A 318 -3.61 7.50 -17.86
CA LEU A 318 -3.82 8.28 -19.08
C LEU A 318 -2.57 8.25 -19.97
N CYS A 319 -2.78 8.17 -21.28
CA CYS A 319 -1.73 8.37 -22.25
C CYS A 319 -1.42 9.87 -22.39
N ASN A 320 -0.15 10.27 -22.27
CA ASN A 320 0.26 11.68 -22.25
C ASN A 320 -0.51 12.51 -21.19
N PRO A 321 -0.41 12.14 -19.90
CA PRO A 321 -1.29 12.65 -18.85
C PRO A 321 -1.31 14.18 -18.75
N GLU A 322 -0.16 14.83 -18.91
CA GLU A 322 -0.02 16.29 -18.82
C GLU A 322 -0.94 17.04 -19.80
N LYS A 323 -1.10 16.50 -21.02
CA LYS A 323 -1.98 17.06 -22.04
C LYS A 323 -3.42 16.56 -21.86
N LYS A 324 -3.58 15.24 -21.64
CA LYS A 324 -4.87 14.57 -21.61
C LYS A 324 -5.75 15.05 -20.46
N MET A 325 -5.18 15.36 -19.30
CA MET A 325 -5.91 15.94 -18.17
C MET A 325 -6.56 17.27 -18.54
N LEU A 326 -5.82 18.16 -19.20
CA LEU A 326 -6.33 19.46 -19.65
C LEU A 326 -7.45 19.31 -20.67
N GLU A 327 -7.30 18.37 -21.62
CA GLU A 327 -8.34 18.06 -22.62
C GLU A 327 -9.62 17.52 -21.98
N LEU A 328 -9.50 16.61 -21.01
CA LEU A 328 -10.65 16.07 -20.28
C LEU A 328 -11.33 17.16 -19.45
N HIS A 329 -10.56 18.01 -18.77
CA HIS A 329 -11.12 19.07 -17.93
C HIS A 329 -11.96 20.09 -18.71
N GLN A 330 -11.68 20.28 -20.01
CA GLN A 330 -12.47 21.15 -20.88
C GLN A 330 -13.81 20.54 -21.31
N LYS A 331 -14.00 19.22 -21.18
CA LYS A 331 -15.28 18.58 -21.46
C LYS A 331 -16.26 18.85 -20.32
N GLU A 332 -17.45 19.35 -20.65
CA GLU A 332 -18.48 19.63 -19.65
C GLU A 332 -18.91 18.37 -18.87
N THR A 333 -18.93 17.21 -19.53
CA THR A 333 -19.21 15.91 -18.89
C THR A 333 -18.19 15.51 -17.82
N CYS A 334 -16.98 16.07 -17.87
CA CYS A 334 -15.92 15.79 -16.90
C CYS A 334 -15.85 16.83 -15.76
N SER A 335 -16.13 18.11 -16.04
CA SER A 335 -15.85 19.22 -15.11
C SER A 335 -17.08 19.99 -14.63
N LYS A 336 -18.22 19.87 -15.30
CA LYS A 336 -19.43 20.67 -15.00
C LYS A 336 -20.68 19.84 -14.69
N THR A 337 -20.61 18.51 -14.75
CA THR A 337 -21.79 17.66 -14.56
C THR A 337 -22.35 17.82 -13.13
N PRO A 338 -23.63 18.24 -12.96
CA PRO A 338 -24.25 18.44 -11.65
C PRO A 338 -24.18 17.19 -10.78
N THR A 339 -23.90 17.37 -9.50
CA THR A 339 -23.69 16.31 -8.50
C THR A 339 -24.94 15.44 -8.28
N LEU A 340 -26.12 15.90 -8.69
CA LEU A 340 -27.38 15.18 -8.64
C LEU A 340 -28.05 15.23 -10.02
N GLU A 341 -28.63 14.12 -10.46
CA GLU A 341 -29.67 14.19 -11.51
C GLU A 341 -30.83 15.00 -10.91
N SER A 342 -31.36 15.99 -11.65
CA SER A 342 -32.61 16.63 -11.26
C SER A 342 -33.68 15.55 -11.22
N ASP A 343 -34.45 15.45 -10.14
CA ASP A 343 -35.58 14.53 -9.97
C ASP A 343 -36.78 14.82 -10.92
N ASP A 344 -36.50 15.33 -12.13
CA ASP A 344 -37.48 15.63 -13.16
C ASP A 344 -37.51 14.49 -14.20
N GLU A 345 -38.15 13.36 -13.85
CA GLU A 345 -38.91 12.51 -14.78
C GLU A 345 -39.94 11.60 -14.08
#